data_AF-A0A496WLJ9-F1
#
_entry.id   AF-A0A496WLJ9-F1
#
_cell.length_a   1.000
_cell.length_b   1.000
_cell.length_c   1.000
_cell.angle_alpha   90.00
_cell.angle_beta   90.00
_cell.angle_gamma   90.00
#
_symmetry.space_group_name_H-M   'P 1'
#
loop_
_entity.id
_entity.type
_entity.pdbx_description
1 polymer ?
#
loop_
_entity_poly.entity_id
_entity_poly.type
_entity_poly.pdbx_seq_one_letter_code
_entity_poly.pdbx_strand_id
1 'polypeptide(L)'
;MSIVRHGLSIGIERTGSEFYLSLKAVGKLTHEDYKVITPMIESALEGIKQPRIKVLIDGTELDGWELRAGWDDFKLGLKYGGEFEKIAIYGNKRWQEMAAKV
;
A
#
# COMPACT_ATOMS: atom_id res chain seq x y z
N MET A 1 4.03 8.43 -28.75
CA MET A 1 4.36 7.47 -27.68
C MET A 1 3.51 7.82 -26.47
N SER A 2 2.70 6.89 -25.98
CA SER A 2 1.91 7.08 -24.77
C SER A 2 2.82 6.85 -23.56
N ILE A 3 3.00 7.86 -22.72
CA ILE A 3 3.77 7.70 -21.47
C ILE A 3 2.88 6.92 -20.51
N VAL A 4 3.14 5.62 -20.37
CA VAL A 4 2.48 4.78 -19.36
C VAL A 4 3.18 5.04 -18.04
N ARG A 5 2.53 5.77 -17.14
CA ARG A 5 3.01 5.96 -15.77
C ARG A 5 2.63 4.71 -14.97
N HIS A 6 3.62 3.94 -14.57
CA HIS A 6 3.48 2.92 -13.53
C HIS A 6 4.17 3.43 -12.28
N GLY A 7 3.59 3.17 -11.11
CA GLY A 7 4.24 3.53 -9.87
C GLY A 7 3.31 3.45 -8.67
N LEU A 8 3.94 3.46 -7.50
CA LEU A 8 3.28 3.51 -6.22
C LEU A 8 3.67 4.82 -5.52
N SER A 9 2.66 5.53 -5.02
CA SER A 9 2.86 6.71 -4.18
C SER A 9 2.48 6.35 -2.76
N ILE A 10 3.35 6.67 -1.80
CA ILE A 10 3.04 6.60 -0.39
C ILE A 10 3.07 7.99 0.24
N GLY A 11 2.09 8.29 1.07
CA GLY A 11 2.06 9.49 1.89
C GLY A 11 1.48 9.21 3.28
N ILE A 12 1.78 10.11 4.21
CA ILE A 12 1.03 10.25 5.45
C ILE A 12 0.05 11.38 5.24
N GLU A 13 -1.23 11.07 5.27
CA GLU A 13 -2.31 12.05 5.16
C GLU A 13 -2.97 12.26 6.52
N ARG A 14 -3.63 13.42 6.68
CA ARG A 14 -4.35 13.78 7.89
C ARG A 14 -5.76 14.22 7.54
N THR A 15 -6.75 13.61 8.18
CA THR A 15 -8.14 14.06 8.13
C THR A 15 -8.59 14.40 9.55
N GLY A 16 -8.89 15.68 9.80
CA GLY A 16 -9.26 16.15 11.14
C GLY A 16 -8.10 16.00 12.14
N SER A 17 -8.27 15.16 13.16
CA SER A 17 -7.23 14.82 14.15
C SER A 17 -6.54 13.49 13.88
N GLU A 18 -6.90 12.79 12.81
CA GLU A 18 -6.42 11.43 12.53
C GLU A 18 -5.39 11.43 11.41
N PHE A 19 -4.30 10.69 11.61
CA PHE A 19 -3.29 10.42 10.59
C PHE A 19 -3.50 9.02 10.02
N TYR A 20 -3.26 8.86 8.72
CA TYR A 20 -3.33 7.57 8.04
C TYR A 20 -2.30 7.51 6.91
N LEU A 21 -1.84 6.31 6.61
CA LEU A 21 -1.04 6.04 5.43
C LEU A 21 -1.96 5.98 4.21
N SER A 22 -1.54 6.66 3.15
CA SER A 22 -2.20 6.65 1.85
C SER A 22 -1.27 6.01 0.83
N LEU A 23 -1.78 5.00 0.14
CA LEU A 23 -1.06 4.21 -0.86
C LEU A 23 -1.83 4.31 -2.16
N LYS A 24 -1.28 5.01 -3.15
CA LYS A 24 -1.88 5.07 -4.50
C LYS A 24 -1.06 4.24 -5.47
N ALA A 25 -1.69 3.26 -6.12
CA ALA A 25 -1.08 2.42 -7.12
C ALA A 25 -1.65 2.72 -8.52
N VAL A 26 -0.75 2.93 -9.47
CA VAL A 26 -1.09 3.25 -10.87
C VAL A 26 -0.37 2.27 -11.79
N GLY A 27 -1.09 1.69 -12.75
CA GLY A 27 -0.56 0.74 -13.73
C GLY A 27 -0.37 -0.66 -13.15
N LYS A 28 0.67 -1.36 -13.60
CA LYS A 28 0.99 -2.73 -13.15
C LYS A 28 2.15 -2.70 -12.15
N LEU A 29 1.89 -3.12 -10.91
CA LEU A 29 2.92 -3.20 -9.88
C LEU A 29 3.81 -4.43 -10.08
N THR A 30 5.11 -4.19 -10.12
CA THR A 30 6.16 -5.20 -10.28
C THR A 30 6.86 -5.49 -8.96
N HIS A 31 7.72 -6.51 -8.93
CA HIS A 31 8.51 -6.83 -7.74
C HIS A 31 9.41 -5.67 -7.29
N GLU A 32 9.97 -4.94 -8.25
CA GLU A 32 10.93 -3.88 -7.98
C GLU A 32 10.28 -2.72 -7.27
N ASP A 33 9.01 -2.42 -7.61
CA ASP A 33 8.21 -1.42 -6.90
C ASP A 33 8.08 -1.78 -5.40
N TYR A 34 7.79 -3.04 -5.07
CA TYR A 34 7.67 -3.48 -3.67
C TYR A 34 8.99 -3.41 -2.90
N LYS A 35 10.13 -3.67 -3.56
CA LYS A 35 11.46 -3.59 -2.94
C LYS A 35 11.85 -2.16 -2.57
N VAL A 36 11.39 -1.17 -3.35
CA VAL A 36 11.66 0.24 -3.10
C VAL A 36 10.74 0.80 -2.03
N ILE A 37 9.44 0.47 -2.08
CA ILE A 37 8.45 1.09 -1.19
C ILE A 37 8.60 0.60 0.24
N THR A 38 8.80 -0.71 0.46
CA THR A 38 8.80 -1.34 1.79
C THR A 38 9.71 -0.60 2.79
N PRO A 39 11.00 -0.37 2.48
CA PRO A 39 11.89 0.36 3.39
C PRO A 39 11.46 1.81 3.61
N MET A 40 10.84 2.48 2.64
CA MET A 40 10.32 3.84 2.82
C MET A 40 9.18 3.88 3.85
N ILE A 41 8.32 2.85 3.86
CA ILE A 41 7.21 2.72 4.81
C ILE A 41 7.75 2.37 6.19
N GLU A 42 8.69 1.43 6.26
CA GLU A 42 9.36 1.07 7.52
C GLU A 42 10.05 2.28 8.14
N SER A 43 10.82 3.07 7.37
CA SER A 43 11.42 4.30 7.85
C SER A 43 10.40 5.36 8.28
N ALA A 44 9.25 5.46 7.61
CA ALA A 44 8.20 6.40 7.99
C ALA A 44 7.49 6.01 9.30
N LEU A 45 7.54 4.72 9.67
CA LEU A 45 6.92 4.17 10.88
C LEU A 45 7.93 3.93 12.00
N GLU A 46 9.22 4.01 11.70
CA GLU A 46 10.31 3.87 12.65
C GLU A 46 10.17 4.91 13.78
N GLY A 47 10.26 4.43 15.02
CA GLY A 47 10.13 5.27 16.22
C GLY A 47 8.71 5.41 16.78
N ILE A 48 7.67 4.91 16.09
CA ILE A 48 6.34 4.82 16.66
C ILE A 48 6.27 3.54 17.52
N LYS A 49 6.12 3.67 18.84
CA LYS A 49 6.17 2.53 19.78
C LYS A 49 4.99 1.56 19.67
N GLN A 50 3.83 2.05 19.23
CA GLN A 50 2.61 1.29 18.99
C GLN A 50 1.80 1.99 17.88
N PRO A 51 2.25 1.93 16.62
CA PRO A 51 1.55 2.61 15.55
C PRO A 51 0.25 1.85 15.31
N ARG A 52 -0.87 2.50 15.65
CA ARG A 52 -2.21 2.11 15.19
C ARG A 52 -2.38 2.67 13.79
N ILE A 53 -1.99 1.86 12.81
CA ILE A 53 -1.86 2.33 11.43
C ILE A 53 -3.21 2.20 10.74
N LYS A 54 -3.79 3.33 10.38
CA LYS A 54 -4.89 3.38 9.41
C LYS A 54 -4.28 3.48 8.02
N VAL A 55 -4.76 2.66 7.08
CA VAL A 55 -4.26 2.65 5.70
C VAL A 55 -5.42 2.87 4.74
N LEU A 56 -5.22 3.74 3.76
CA LEU A 56 -6.07 3.90 2.60
C LEU A 56 -5.28 3.46 1.37
N ILE A 57 -5.81 2.49 0.62
CA ILE A 57 -5.24 2.00 -0.62
C ILE A 57 -6.11 2.48 -1.77
N ASP A 58 -5.60 3.40 -2.59
CA ASP A 58 -6.19 3.81 -3.85
C ASP A 58 -5.60 2.99 -5.01
N GLY A 59 -6.40 2.07 -5.54
CA GLY A 59 -6.11 1.32 -6.75
C GLY A 59 -7.07 1.63 -7.88
N THR A 60 -7.68 2.81 -7.97
CA THR A 60 -8.62 3.10 -9.08
C THR A 60 -7.97 2.96 -10.45
N GLU A 61 -6.66 3.24 -10.54
CA GLU A 61 -5.84 3.18 -11.74
C GLU A 61 -4.90 1.95 -11.76
N LEU A 62 -5.18 0.96 -10.91
CA LEU A 62 -4.41 -0.28 -10.84
C LEU A 62 -4.87 -1.26 -11.92
N ASP A 63 -3.95 -1.62 -12.82
CA ASP A 63 -4.17 -2.63 -13.86
C ASP A 63 -3.89 -4.06 -13.36
N GLY A 64 -3.04 -4.20 -12.34
CA GLY A 64 -2.72 -5.49 -11.71
C GLY A 64 -1.39 -5.49 -10.95
N TRP A 65 -1.02 -6.64 -10.39
CA TRP A 65 0.26 -6.85 -9.70
C TRP A 65 0.85 -8.23 -9.99
N GLU A 66 2.18 -8.37 -9.95
CA GLU A 66 2.86 -9.64 -10.21
C GLU A 66 3.18 -10.46 -8.96
N LEU A 67 3.21 -9.85 -7.77
CA LEU A 67 3.63 -10.57 -6.56
C LEU A 67 2.67 -10.42 -5.40
N ARG A 68 1.98 -11.52 -5.08
CA ARG A 68 1.37 -11.76 -3.76
C ARG A 68 2.42 -11.68 -2.64
N ALA A 69 3.64 -12.18 -2.90
CA ALA A 69 4.72 -12.20 -1.91
C ALA A 69 5.08 -10.81 -1.37
N GLY A 70 5.20 -9.79 -2.24
CA GLY A 70 5.52 -8.42 -1.78
C GLY A 70 4.44 -7.82 -0.87
N TRP A 71 3.18 -8.22 -1.04
CA TRP A 71 2.09 -7.81 -0.16
C TRP A 71 2.06 -8.58 1.16
N ASP A 72 2.39 -9.88 1.13
CA ASP A 72 2.51 -10.71 2.33
C ASP A 72 3.74 -10.31 3.17
N ASP A 73 4.90 -10.10 2.55
CA ASP A 73 6.11 -9.59 3.18
C ASP A 73 5.87 -8.19 3.76
N PHE A 74 5.15 -7.32 3.04
CA PHE A 74 4.72 -6.01 3.54
C PHE A 74 3.84 -6.13 4.80
N LYS A 75 2.80 -6.97 4.76
CA LYS A 75 1.94 -7.23 5.93
C LYS A 75 2.72 -7.81 7.09
N LEU A 76 3.69 -8.70 6.83
CA LEU A 76 4.54 -9.30 7.83
C LEU A 76 5.48 -8.26 8.45
N GLY A 77 6.22 -7.50 7.65
CA GLY A 77 7.11 -6.43 8.12
C GLY A 77 6.38 -5.41 8.99
N LEU A 78 5.16 -5.04 8.60
CA LEU A 78 4.30 -4.21 9.43
C LEU A 78 3.83 -4.90 10.70
N LYS A 79 3.40 -6.16 10.63
CA LYS A 79 2.99 -6.94 11.82
C LYS A 79 4.12 -7.11 12.84
N TYR A 80 5.38 -7.10 12.42
CA TYR A 80 6.54 -7.17 13.32
C TYR A 80 6.97 -5.80 13.90
N GLY A 81 6.41 -4.67 13.42
CA GLY A 81 6.70 -3.31 13.91
C GLY A 81 5.48 -2.44 14.30
N GLY A 82 4.25 -2.88 14.04
CA GLY A 82 3.01 -2.11 14.23
C GLY A 82 1.72 -2.90 14.03
N GLU A 83 0.62 -2.47 14.64
CA GLU A 83 -0.71 -3.06 14.39
C GLU A 83 -1.50 -2.19 13.40
N PHE A 84 -1.93 -2.79 12.29
CA PHE A 84 -2.91 -2.16 11.41
C PHE A 84 -4.25 -2.09 12.14
N GLU A 85 -4.72 -0.87 12.42
CA GLU A 85 -6.02 -0.68 13.05
C GLU A 85 -7.15 -0.86 12.01
N LYS A 86 -6.98 -0.27 10.82
CA LYS A 86 -7.94 -0.35 9.72
C LYS A 86 -7.25 -0.25 8.36
N ILE A 87 -7.76 -1.00 7.40
CA ILE A 87 -7.35 -0.92 5.99
C ILE A 87 -8.60 -0.63 5.15
N ALA A 88 -8.64 0.54 4.55
CA ALA A 88 -9.64 0.93 3.57
C ALA A 88 -9.07 0.73 2.16
N ILE A 89 -9.83 0.09 1.29
CA ILE A 89 -9.41 -0.15 -0.09
C ILE A 89 -10.41 0.52 -1.01
N TYR A 90 -9.93 1.52 -1.75
CA TYR A 90 -10.65 2.23 -2.78
C TYR A 90 -10.14 1.78 -4.15
N GLY A 91 -11.00 1.24 -5.00
CA GLY A 91 -10.57 0.61 -6.24
C GLY A 91 -11.69 0.28 -7.19
N ASN A 92 -11.35 -0.37 -8.31
CA ASN A 92 -12.33 -0.85 -9.27
C ASN A 92 -12.71 -2.31 -8.97
N LYS A 93 -13.93 -2.72 -9.35
CA LYS A 93 -14.43 -4.09 -9.12
C LYS A 93 -13.47 -5.17 -9.66
N ARG A 94 -12.78 -4.88 -10.77
CA ARG A 94 -11.97 -5.83 -11.53
C ARG A 94 -10.75 -6.33 -10.75
N TRP A 95 -9.98 -5.44 -10.12
CA TRP A 95 -8.85 -5.86 -9.30
C TRP A 95 -9.29 -6.26 -7.88
N GLN A 96 -10.37 -5.68 -7.34
CA GLN A 96 -10.92 -6.12 -6.05
C GLN A 96 -11.35 -7.60 -6.10
N GLU A 97 -11.94 -8.05 -7.20
CA GLU A 97 -12.23 -9.48 -7.44
C GLU A 97 -10.96 -10.33 -7.55
N MET A 98 -9.87 -9.80 -8.11
CA MET A 98 -8.57 -10.51 -8.13
C MET A 98 -7.96 -10.61 -6.74
N ALA A 99 -8.06 -9.57 -5.92
CA ALA A 99 -7.60 -9.55 -4.53
C ALA A 99 -8.41 -10.48 -3.63
N ALA A 100 -9.73 -10.57 -3.82
CA ALA A 100 -10.62 -11.39 -3.02
C ALA A 100 -10.56 -12.90 -3.35
N LYS A 101 -9.98 -13.26 -4.51
CA LYS A 101 -9.74 -14.65 -4.92
C LYS A 101 -8.38 -15.20 -4.47
N VAL A 102 -7.64 -14.43 -3.67
CA VAL A 102 -6.34 -14.81 -3.10
C VAL A 102 -6.52 -15.28 -1.68
#